data_AF-A0A6C0BEF3-F1
#
_entry.id   AF-A0A6C0BEF3-F1
#
_cell.length_a   1.000
_cell.length_b   1.000
_cell.length_c   1.000
_cell.angle_alpha   90.00
_cell.angle_beta   90.00
_cell.angle_gamma   90.00
#
_symmetry.space_group_name_H-M   'P 1'
#
loop_
_entity.id
_entity.type
_entity.pdbx_description
1 polymer ?
#
loop_
_entity_poly.entity_id
_entity_poly.type
_entity_poly.pdbx_seq_one_letter_code
_entity_poly.pdbx_strand_id
1 'polypeptide(L)'
;MSIKKIYKKSVNDYECIGPCYKKNTLYYHPTTLHPIIIQENNTCPIKRIYDNKKNRTIYHDTCLFPQENAKNIDEENIVISNMIFDYSVFIKIYYNIHTVEELYNWLNNTEGLYITKKRVFETGINVFNDEINIIDDKLVNIIVYIFKENMDYIYPYIRPYLKIQNDNVFLTEKDTKYKNDSDIDIKTCDILKKYIEDTFISTEEVHKFMVKIIKYKNNILKEEELVKILMEYFVEYIIKKIEITIY
;
A
#
# COMPACT_ATOMS: atom_id res chain seq x y z
N MET A 1 -16.75 -4.95 37.34
CA MET A 1 -18.02 -5.69 37.47
C MET A 1 -19.11 -4.81 36.86
N SER A 2 -19.38 -4.97 35.56
CA SER A 2 -20.28 -4.06 34.85
C SER A 2 -21.73 -4.47 35.05
N ILE A 3 -22.55 -3.56 35.60
CA ILE A 3 -23.99 -3.73 35.71
C ILE A 3 -24.52 -3.84 34.27
N LYS A 4 -24.94 -5.04 33.83
CA LYS A 4 -25.68 -5.21 32.58
C LYS A 4 -26.99 -4.43 32.70
N LYS A 5 -27.05 -3.22 32.13
CA LYS A 5 -28.33 -2.57 31.87
C LYS A 5 -29.11 -3.48 30.92
N ILE A 6 -30.17 -4.10 31.43
CA ILE A 6 -31.05 -4.94 30.61
C ILE A 6 -31.98 -3.98 29.87
N TYR A 7 -31.66 -3.70 28.61
CA TYR A 7 -32.56 -2.96 27.74
C TYR A 7 -33.72 -3.88 27.33
N LYS A 8 -34.94 -3.32 27.27
CA LYS A 8 -36.12 -4.06 26.83
C LYS A 8 -36.01 -4.39 25.34
N LYS A 9 -36.71 -5.43 24.89
CA LYS A 9 -36.81 -5.76 23.47
C LYS A 9 -37.63 -4.74 22.69
N SER A 10 -37.40 -4.66 21.39
CA SER A 10 -38.18 -3.87 20.44
C SER A 10 -39.57 -4.49 20.19
N VAL A 11 -40.43 -3.79 19.42
CA VAL A 11 -41.76 -4.26 19.02
C VAL A 11 -41.67 -5.55 18.19
N ASN A 12 -40.60 -5.73 17.41
CA ASN A 12 -40.35 -6.96 16.65
C ASN A 12 -39.44 -7.95 17.41
N ASP A 13 -39.40 -7.89 18.74
CA ASP A 13 -38.66 -8.81 19.62
C ASP A 13 -37.12 -8.80 19.48
N TYR A 14 -36.54 -7.77 18.85
CA TYR A 14 -35.10 -7.60 18.75
C TYR A 14 -34.50 -7.08 20.06
N GLU A 15 -33.29 -7.55 20.39
CA GLU A 15 -32.53 -7.06 21.53
C GLU A 15 -32.03 -5.63 21.25
N CYS A 16 -32.55 -4.66 21.99
CA CYS A 16 -32.04 -3.30 21.97
C CYS A 16 -30.64 -3.28 22.60
N ILE A 17 -29.67 -2.68 21.90
CA ILE A 17 -28.29 -2.51 22.39
C ILE A 17 -28.04 -1.13 23.02
N GLY A 18 -29.11 -0.36 23.22
CA GLY A 18 -29.12 0.95 23.83
C GLY A 18 -30.52 1.33 24.29
N PRO A 19 -30.69 2.53 24.85
CA PRO A 19 -31.99 2.98 25.36
C PRO A 19 -33.00 3.17 24.20
N CYS A 20 -34.28 3.12 24.56
CA CYS A 20 -35.35 3.52 23.65
C CYS A 20 -35.44 5.05 23.62
N TYR A 21 -35.16 5.65 22.46
CA TYR A 21 -35.20 7.08 22.20
C TYR A 21 -36.58 7.51 21.71
N LYS A 22 -36.99 8.75 22.03
CA LYS A 22 -38.26 9.32 21.58
C LYS A 22 -38.25 9.61 20.08
N LYS A 23 -39.43 9.64 19.44
CA LYS A 23 -39.58 10.20 18.09
C LYS A 23 -39.04 11.64 18.03
N ASN A 24 -38.63 12.08 16.85
CA ASN A 24 -37.97 13.36 16.56
C ASN A 24 -36.66 13.57 17.32
N THR A 25 -35.98 12.48 17.67
CA THR A 25 -34.67 12.51 18.34
C THR A 25 -33.59 12.04 17.39
N LEU A 26 -32.51 12.81 17.29
CA LEU A 26 -31.26 12.37 16.68
C LEU A 26 -30.44 11.62 17.73
N TYR A 27 -30.03 10.40 17.41
CA TYR A 27 -29.03 9.68 18.18
C TYR A 27 -28.08 8.93 17.25
N TYR A 28 -26.92 8.53 17.77
CA TYR A 28 -25.95 7.75 17.02
C TYR A 28 -26.05 6.28 17.39
N HIS A 29 -26.03 5.42 16.39
CA HIS A 29 -26.00 3.98 16.62
C HIS A 29 -24.69 3.58 17.33
N PRO A 30 -24.72 2.87 18.47
CA PRO A 30 -23.55 2.71 19.34
C PRO A 30 -22.41 1.88 18.73
N THR A 31 -22.66 1.07 17.70
CA THR A 31 -21.61 0.26 17.06
C THR A 31 -21.20 0.75 15.67
N THR A 32 -22.07 1.48 14.97
CA THR A 32 -21.78 1.94 13.60
C THR A 32 -21.52 3.43 13.54
N LEU A 33 -21.81 4.17 14.62
CA LEU A 33 -21.72 5.62 14.71
C LEU A 33 -22.49 6.35 13.61
N HIS A 34 -23.45 5.69 12.97
CA HIS A 34 -24.32 6.33 11.99
C HIS A 34 -25.41 7.14 12.71
N PRO A 35 -25.68 8.39 12.27
CA PRO A 35 -26.78 9.17 12.80
C PRO A 35 -28.12 8.53 12.39
N ILE A 36 -29.02 8.39 13.36
CA ILE A 36 -30.39 7.92 13.13
C ILE A 36 -31.33 9.07 13.50
N ILE A 37 -32.05 9.57 12.50
CA ILE A 37 -33.11 10.57 12.65
C ILE A 37 -34.43 9.85 12.51
N ILE A 38 -35.23 9.78 13.58
CA ILE A 38 -36.55 9.13 13.53
C ILE A 38 -37.65 10.16 13.62
N GLN A 39 -38.56 10.14 12.66
CA GLN A 39 -39.66 11.10 12.57
C GLN A 39 -40.99 10.57 13.14
N GLU A 40 -41.19 9.24 13.11
CA GLU A 40 -42.53 8.67 13.32
C GLU A 40 -42.72 8.01 14.68
N ASN A 41 -41.82 7.10 15.08
CA ASN A 41 -41.97 6.27 16.28
C ASN A 41 -40.76 6.37 17.22
N ASN A 42 -40.93 5.96 18.47
CA ASN A 42 -39.80 5.78 19.39
C ASN A 42 -38.98 4.58 18.91
N THR A 43 -37.65 4.66 18.93
CA THR A 43 -36.79 3.57 18.46
C THR A 43 -35.61 3.31 19.37
N CYS A 44 -35.11 2.08 19.34
CA CYS A 44 -33.87 1.70 19.97
C CYS A 44 -32.88 1.21 18.92
N PRO A 45 -31.56 1.38 19.13
CA PRO A 45 -30.55 0.72 18.31
C PRO A 45 -30.61 -0.79 18.55
N ILE A 46 -30.43 -1.59 17.51
CA ILE A 46 -30.40 -3.05 17.57
C ILE A 46 -29.13 -3.58 16.90
N LYS A 47 -28.74 -4.83 17.19
CA LYS A 47 -27.68 -5.48 16.39
C LYS A 47 -28.10 -5.54 14.92
N ARG A 48 -27.11 -5.46 14.03
CA ARG A 48 -27.30 -5.52 12.58
C ARG A 48 -28.17 -6.73 12.20
N ILE A 49 -29.33 -6.47 11.61
CA ILE A 49 -30.24 -7.50 11.08
C ILE A 49 -30.44 -7.25 9.60
N TYR A 50 -30.42 -8.33 8.82
CA TYR A 50 -30.70 -8.26 7.39
C TYR A 50 -32.17 -8.60 7.13
N ASP A 51 -32.92 -7.64 6.61
CA ASP A 51 -34.32 -7.83 6.21
C ASP A 51 -34.37 -8.30 4.75
N ASN A 52 -34.51 -9.62 4.59
CA ASN A 52 -34.61 -10.28 3.28
C ASN A 52 -35.78 -9.75 2.44
N LYS A 53 -36.87 -9.27 3.05
CA LYS A 53 -38.07 -8.84 2.31
C LYS A 53 -37.89 -7.46 1.67
N LYS A 54 -37.13 -6.59 2.33
CA LYS A 54 -36.86 -5.21 1.87
C LYS A 54 -35.44 -5.03 1.33
N ASN A 55 -34.68 -6.11 1.24
CA ASN A 55 -33.28 -6.15 0.80
C ASN A 55 -32.42 -5.05 1.45
N ARG A 56 -32.59 -4.86 2.76
CA ARG A 56 -31.95 -3.77 3.50
C ARG A 56 -31.43 -4.24 4.85
N THR A 57 -30.40 -3.58 5.33
CA THR A 57 -29.89 -3.79 6.68
C THR A 57 -30.60 -2.84 7.64
N ILE A 58 -31.10 -3.39 8.75
CA ILE A 58 -31.78 -2.67 9.81
C ILE A 58 -30.82 -2.54 11.00
N TYR A 59 -30.70 -1.32 11.51
CA TYR A 59 -29.85 -0.97 12.66
C TYR A 59 -30.65 -0.38 13.83
N HIS A 60 -31.95 -0.16 13.66
CA HIS A 60 -32.84 0.30 14.72
C HIS A 60 -34.21 -0.31 14.55
N ASP A 61 -34.94 -0.44 15.64
CA ASP A 61 -36.33 -0.90 15.61
C ASP A 61 -37.21 -0.09 16.55
N THR A 62 -38.52 -0.14 16.32
CA THR A 62 -39.52 0.57 17.12
C THR A 62 -39.60 -0.01 18.54
N CYS A 63 -39.78 0.85 19.54
CA CYS A 63 -39.93 0.46 20.93
C CYS A 63 -41.09 1.23 21.60
N LEU A 64 -41.72 0.62 22.61
CA LEU A 64 -42.96 1.17 23.20
C LEU A 64 -42.70 2.25 24.25
N PHE A 65 -41.69 2.07 25.08
CA PHE A 65 -41.46 2.89 26.27
C PHE A 65 -40.13 3.63 26.15
N PRO A 66 -40.13 4.93 25.80
CA PRO A 66 -38.91 5.71 25.72
C PRO A 66 -38.29 5.81 27.12
N GLN A 67 -37.02 5.40 27.23
CA GLN A 67 -36.28 5.35 28.49
C GLN A 67 -35.41 6.59 28.71
N GLU A 68 -35.10 7.32 27.64
CA GLU A 68 -34.36 8.57 27.70
C GLU A 68 -35.03 9.61 26.81
N ASN A 69 -35.12 10.85 27.30
CA ASN A 69 -35.04 12.00 26.39
C ASN A 69 -33.57 12.01 25.99
N ALA A 70 -33.22 11.98 24.71
CA ALA A 70 -31.81 12.19 24.37
C ALA A 70 -31.41 13.52 25.01
N LYS A 71 -30.51 13.45 25.99
CA LYS A 71 -29.62 14.57 26.20
C LYS A 71 -28.99 14.79 24.83
N ASN A 72 -28.94 16.03 24.36
CA ASN A 72 -28.00 16.39 23.30
C ASN A 72 -26.70 15.68 23.69
N ILE A 73 -26.31 14.67 22.92
CA ILE A 73 -25.05 14.00 23.16
C ILE A 73 -24.08 15.13 22.88
N ASP A 74 -23.51 15.72 23.93
CA ASP A 74 -22.39 16.65 23.77
C ASP A 74 -21.43 15.90 22.86
N GLU A 75 -21.22 16.43 21.66
CA GLU A 75 -20.34 15.84 20.65
C GLU A 75 -18.95 15.56 21.25
N GLU A 76 -18.60 16.29 22.33
CA GLU A 76 -17.43 16.14 23.19
C GLU A 76 -17.27 14.77 23.86
N ASN A 77 -18.34 13.97 24.03
CA ASN A 77 -18.27 12.65 24.70
C ASN A 77 -18.23 11.46 23.74
N ILE A 78 -18.30 11.67 22.43
CA ILE A 78 -18.08 10.60 21.44
C ILE A 78 -16.57 10.48 21.22
N VAL A 79 -15.93 9.58 21.98
CA VAL A 79 -14.55 9.16 21.69
C VAL A 79 -14.58 8.28 20.45
N ILE A 80 -14.45 8.89 19.27
CA ILE A 80 -14.15 8.16 18.06
C ILE A 80 -12.68 7.73 18.18
N SER A 81 -12.42 6.43 18.30
CA SER A 81 -11.05 5.92 18.19
C SER A 81 -10.52 6.28 16.82
N ASN A 82 -9.68 7.30 16.73
CA ASN A 82 -8.91 7.60 15.55
C ASN A 82 -7.90 6.46 15.35
N MET A 83 -8.27 5.45 14.55
CA MET A 83 -7.30 4.48 14.05
C MET A 83 -6.46 5.20 12.99
N ILE A 84 -5.36 5.82 13.42
CA ILE A 84 -4.36 6.36 12.51
C ILE A 84 -3.58 5.16 11.95
N PHE A 85 -3.89 4.78 10.72
CA PHE A 85 -3.17 3.74 10.00
C PHE A 85 -2.04 4.36 9.20
N ASP A 86 -0.93 4.65 9.86
CA ASP A 86 0.26 5.17 9.20
C ASP A 86 1.24 4.04 8.85
N TYR A 87 2.31 4.42 8.15
CA TYR A 87 3.39 3.53 7.74
C TYR A 87 4.08 2.81 8.90
N SER A 88 4.24 3.49 10.04
CA SER A 88 4.87 2.91 11.24
C SER A 88 3.97 1.84 11.85
N VAL A 89 2.66 2.10 11.96
CA VAL A 89 1.65 1.13 12.40
C VAL A 89 1.63 -0.07 11.47
N PHE A 90 1.61 0.14 10.16
CA PHE A 90 1.63 -0.96 9.18
C PHE A 90 2.83 -1.88 9.37
N ILE A 91 4.04 -1.33 9.43
CA ILE A 91 5.28 -2.13 9.51
C ILE A 91 5.43 -2.79 10.88
N LYS A 92 5.28 -2.04 11.98
CA LYS A 92 5.53 -2.54 13.33
C LYS A 92 4.45 -3.47 13.84
N ILE A 93 3.18 -3.24 13.50
CA ILE A 93 2.07 -4.05 14.04
C ILE A 93 1.74 -5.23 13.12
N TYR A 94 1.67 -5.04 11.79
CA TYR A 94 1.27 -6.14 10.90
C TYR A 94 2.40 -7.10 10.57
N TYR A 95 3.63 -6.58 10.42
CA TYR A 95 4.78 -7.40 10.04
C TYR A 95 5.75 -7.64 11.20
N ASN A 96 5.55 -6.98 12.34
CA ASN A 96 6.41 -7.07 13.52
C ASN A 96 7.89 -6.75 13.19
N ILE A 97 8.09 -5.70 12.39
CA ILE A 97 9.42 -5.20 12.00
C ILE A 97 9.63 -3.87 12.73
N HIS A 98 10.67 -3.79 13.55
CA HIS A 98 10.98 -2.64 14.41
C HIS A 98 12.31 -1.96 14.08
N THR A 99 13.14 -2.56 13.23
CA THR A 99 14.44 -2.02 12.81
C THR A 99 14.67 -2.21 11.31
N VAL A 100 15.60 -1.43 10.75
CA VAL A 100 16.03 -1.60 9.35
C VAL A 100 16.63 -2.99 9.07
N GLU A 101 17.33 -3.58 10.04
CA GLU A 101 17.92 -4.92 9.88
C GLU A 101 16.83 -5.99 9.80
N GLU A 102 15.81 -5.90 10.65
CA GLU A 102 14.64 -6.78 10.59
C GLU A 102 13.89 -6.63 9.26
N LEU A 103 13.78 -5.41 8.72
CA LEU A 103 13.19 -5.16 7.41
C LEU A 103 13.96 -5.90 6.31
N TYR A 104 15.29 -5.79 6.29
CA TYR A 104 16.11 -6.46 5.28
C TYR A 104 16.07 -7.97 5.41
N ASN A 105 16.09 -8.48 6.64
CA ASN A 105 15.96 -9.91 6.89
C ASN A 105 14.58 -10.42 6.44
N TRP A 106 13.51 -9.66 6.70
CA TRP A 106 12.16 -10.01 6.27
C TRP A 106 12.04 -10.05 4.75
N LEU A 107 12.55 -9.03 4.05
CA LEU A 107 12.45 -8.93 2.58
C LEU A 107 13.25 -10.03 1.85
N ASN A 108 14.41 -10.41 2.40
CA ASN A 108 15.27 -11.43 1.81
C ASN A 108 14.80 -12.86 2.11
N ASN A 109 14.26 -13.12 3.30
CA ASN A 109 13.93 -14.50 3.73
C ASN A 109 12.45 -14.87 3.56
N THR A 110 11.56 -13.90 3.40
CA THR A 110 10.13 -14.20 3.25
C THR A 110 9.82 -14.59 1.81
N GLU A 111 9.22 -15.76 1.61
CA GLU A 111 8.58 -16.10 0.34
C GLU A 111 7.25 -15.34 0.22
N GLY A 112 6.97 -14.78 -0.95
CA GLY A 112 5.74 -14.03 -1.16
C GLY A 112 5.68 -13.30 -2.49
N LEU A 113 4.50 -12.78 -2.81
CA LEU A 113 4.27 -12.01 -4.03
C LEU A 113 5.09 -10.71 -4.01
N TYR A 114 5.69 -10.37 -5.16
CA TYR A 114 6.44 -9.13 -5.37
C TYR A 114 5.69 -7.90 -4.86
N ILE A 115 4.38 -7.79 -5.11
CA ILE A 115 3.54 -6.66 -4.65
C ILE A 115 3.60 -6.49 -3.13
N THR A 116 3.64 -7.58 -2.36
CA THR A 116 3.73 -7.51 -0.90
C THR A 116 5.11 -7.04 -0.48
N LYS A 117 6.18 -7.59 -1.08
CA LYS A 117 7.56 -7.17 -0.81
C LYS A 117 7.78 -5.70 -1.15
N LYS A 118 7.28 -5.25 -2.31
CA LYS A 118 7.29 -3.84 -2.72
C LYS A 118 6.66 -2.97 -1.64
N ARG A 119 5.43 -3.28 -1.21
CA ARG A 119 4.72 -2.50 -0.19
C ARG A 119 5.48 -2.45 1.13
N VAL A 120 5.98 -3.59 1.62
CA VAL A 120 6.76 -3.64 2.88
C VAL A 120 8.07 -2.88 2.74
N PHE A 121 8.74 -2.97 1.59
CA PHE A 121 9.93 -2.19 1.29
C PHE A 121 9.63 -0.68 1.31
N GLU A 122 8.67 -0.19 0.51
CA GLU A 122 8.36 1.24 0.43
C GLU A 122 7.96 1.81 1.79
N THR A 123 7.09 1.12 2.51
CA THR A 123 6.67 1.55 3.85
C THR A 123 7.80 1.45 4.87
N GLY A 124 8.59 0.37 4.83
CA GLY A 124 9.71 0.15 5.75
C GLY A 124 10.82 1.18 5.57
N ILE A 125 11.20 1.49 4.33
CA ILE A 125 12.18 2.54 4.04
C ILE A 125 11.65 3.91 4.49
N ASN A 126 10.36 4.20 4.31
CA ASN A 126 9.80 5.46 4.79
C ASN A 126 9.90 5.60 6.33
N VAL A 127 9.68 4.50 7.07
CA VAL A 127 9.76 4.47 8.54
C VAL A 127 11.20 4.52 9.06
N PHE A 128 12.12 3.80 8.42
CA PHE A 128 13.50 3.61 8.89
C PHE A 128 14.56 4.39 8.10
N ASN A 129 14.18 5.35 7.24
CA ASN A 129 15.14 6.04 6.36
C ASN A 129 16.32 6.68 7.11
N ASP A 130 16.09 7.23 8.30
CA ASP A 130 17.12 7.89 9.11
C ASP A 130 18.14 6.88 9.69
N GLU A 131 17.83 5.58 9.69
CA GLU A 131 18.74 4.50 10.08
C GLU A 131 19.62 4.02 8.90
N ILE A 132 19.25 4.34 7.66
CA ILE A 132 19.96 3.90 6.44
C ILE A 132 21.18 4.80 6.22
N ASN A 133 22.23 4.53 6.97
CA ASN A 133 23.49 5.28 6.87
C ASN A 133 24.50 4.65 5.91
N ILE A 134 24.33 3.37 5.60
CA ILE A 134 25.26 2.57 4.78
C ILE A 134 24.46 1.76 3.77
N ILE A 135 24.90 1.76 2.51
CA ILE A 135 24.43 0.80 1.51
C ILE A 135 25.16 -0.52 1.77
N ASP A 136 24.44 -1.53 2.21
CA ASP A 136 24.96 -2.89 2.34
C ASP A 136 24.46 -3.81 1.22
N ASP A 137 25.04 -5.01 1.14
CA ASP A 137 24.67 -5.99 0.13
C ASP A 137 23.20 -6.45 0.25
N LYS A 138 22.62 -6.41 1.46
CA LYS A 138 21.22 -6.82 1.67
C LYS A 138 20.28 -5.85 0.97
N LEU A 139 20.46 -4.55 1.16
CA LEU A 139 19.68 -3.52 0.48
C LEU A 139 19.88 -3.60 -1.04
N VAL A 140 21.11 -3.75 -1.50
CA VAL A 140 21.40 -3.87 -2.93
C VAL A 140 20.68 -5.07 -3.55
N ASN A 141 20.71 -6.24 -2.90
CA ASN A 141 20.02 -7.43 -3.39
C ASN A 141 18.50 -7.25 -3.46
N ILE A 142 17.92 -6.53 -2.50
CA ILE A 142 16.50 -6.17 -2.53
C ILE A 142 16.19 -5.26 -3.73
N ILE A 143 17.02 -4.25 -4.00
CA ILE A 143 16.83 -3.36 -5.16
C ILE A 143 17.02 -4.10 -6.49
N VAL A 144 18.02 -4.98 -6.58
CA VAL A 144 18.22 -5.87 -7.74
C VAL A 144 16.95 -6.70 -7.99
N TYR A 145 16.43 -7.34 -6.95
CA TYR A 145 15.18 -8.11 -7.04
C TYR A 145 14.02 -7.24 -7.52
N ILE A 146 13.84 -6.06 -6.93
CA ILE A 146 12.79 -5.10 -7.35
C ILE A 146 12.95 -4.74 -8.83
N PHE A 147 14.14 -4.37 -9.29
CA PHE A 147 14.34 -3.99 -10.69
C PHE A 147 14.06 -5.15 -11.66
N LYS A 148 14.42 -6.39 -11.31
CA LYS A 148 14.09 -7.59 -12.10
C LYS A 148 12.58 -7.79 -12.21
N GLU A 149 11.85 -7.68 -11.09
CA GLU A 149 10.38 -7.81 -11.07
C GLU A 149 9.66 -6.69 -11.83
N ASN A 150 10.32 -5.57 -12.11
CA ASN A 150 9.78 -4.49 -12.95
C ASN A 150 10.52 -4.35 -14.28
N MET A 151 11.06 -5.45 -14.82
CA MET A 151 11.75 -5.43 -16.12
C MET A 151 10.86 -4.85 -17.24
N ASP A 152 9.55 -5.07 -17.19
CA ASP A 152 8.61 -4.51 -18.18
C ASP A 152 8.55 -2.98 -18.16
N TYR A 153 8.86 -2.36 -17.02
CA TYR A 153 9.00 -0.90 -16.95
C TYR A 153 10.36 -0.45 -17.48
N ILE A 154 11.45 -1.14 -17.13
CA ILE A 154 12.83 -0.74 -17.46
C ILE A 154 13.15 -0.97 -18.95
N TYR A 155 12.72 -2.11 -19.49
CA TYR A 155 13.08 -2.60 -20.82
C TYR A 155 12.78 -1.59 -21.95
N PRO A 156 11.58 -0.98 -22.05
CA PRO A 156 11.26 -0.06 -23.15
C PRO A 156 12.20 1.15 -23.25
N TYR A 157 12.81 1.57 -22.14
CA TYR A 157 13.70 2.72 -22.11
C TYR A 157 15.15 2.36 -22.50
N ILE A 158 15.61 1.16 -22.16
CA ILE A 158 16.99 0.71 -22.44
C ILE A 158 17.11 0.05 -23.81
N ARG A 159 16.09 -0.72 -24.23
CA ARG A 159 16.07 -1.46 -25.51
C ARG A 159 16.46 -0.61 -26.74
N PRO A 160 16.05 0.67 -26.91
CA PRO A 160 16.44 1.46 -28.07
C PRO A 160 17.95 1.65 -28.26
N TYR A 161 18.75 1.32 -27.26
CA TYR A 161 20.21 1.38 -27.31
C TYR A 161 20.86 0.01 -27.52
N LEU A 162 20.08 -1.04 -27.79
CA LEU A 162 20.55 -2.41 -27.96
C LEU A 162 20.23 -2.93 -29.35
N LYS A 163 21.18 -3.62 -29.97
CA LYS A 163 21.00 -4.29 -31.26
C LYS A 163 21.55 -5.71 -31.21
N ILE A 164 20.81 -6.67 -31.78
CA ILE A 164 21.31 -8.03 -31.97
C ILE A 164 21.98 -8.14 -33.34
N GLN A 165 23.22 -8.64 -33.36
CA GLN A 165 23.94 -9.02 -34.57
C GLN A 165 24.67 -10.34 -34.31
N ASN A 166 24.48 -11.34 -35.18
CA ASN A 166 25.13 -12.65 -35.05
C ASN A 166 24.99 -13.26 -33.63
N ASP A 167 23.76 -13.29 -33.12
CA ASP A 167 23.41 -13.78 -31.77
C ASP A 167 24.06 -13.05 -30.58
N ASN A 168 24.74 -11.93 -30.82
CA ASN A 168 25.34 -11.09 -29.78
C ASN A 168 24.61 -9.76 -29.66
N VAL A 169 24.54 -9.23 -28.44
CA VAL A 169 23.93 -7.92 -28.14
C VAL A 169 25.01 -6.84 -28.14
N PHE A 170 24.79 -5.77 -28.90
CA PHE A 170 25.68 -4.62 -29.00
C PHE A 170 24.98 -3.36 -28.52
N LEU A 171 25.75 -2.47 -27.89
CA LEU A 171 25.31 -1.11 -27.57
C LEU A 171 25.38 -0.26 -28.84
N THR A 172 24.34 0.53 -29.09
CA THR A 172 24.26 1.43 -30.23
C THR A 172 23.71 2.79 -29.80
N GLU A 173 23.92 3.80 -30.64
CA GLU A 173 23.16 5.04 -30.52
C GLU A 173 21.66 4.75 -30.51
N LYS A 174 20.89 5.66 -29.90
CA LYS A 174 19.45 5.52 -29.72
C LYS A 174 18.76 5.34 -31.08
N ASP A 175 18.16 4.17 -31.29
CA ASP A 175 17.34 3.94 -32.47
C ASP A 175 15.96 4.59 -32.29
N THR A 176 15.79 5.72 -32.98
CA THR A 176 14.56 6.53 -32.96
C THR A 176 13.42 5.94 -33.79
N LYS A 177 13.67 4.89 -34.58
CA LYS A 177 12.65 4.23 -35.42
C LYS A 177 11.85 3.18 -34.65
N TYR A 178 12.32 2.76 -33.47
CA TYR A 178 11.56 1.87 -32.60
C TYR A 178 10.33 2.57 -32.05
N LYS A 179 9.15 2.24 -32.60
CA LYS A 179 7.88 2.80 -32.15
C LYS A 179 6.96 1.85 -31.41
N ASN A 180 7.10 0.52 -31.51
CA ASN A 180 6.32 -0.44 -30.71
C ASN A 180 6.98 -1.83 -30.69
N ASP A 181 6.81 -2.57 -29.60
CA ASP A 181 7.24 -3.98 -29.43
C ASP A 181 6.48 -5.00 -30.28
N SER A 182 5.46 -4.57 -31.04
CA SER A 182 4.57 -5.46 -31.78
C SER A 182 5.25 -6.34 -32.84
N ASP A 183 6.44 -5.93 -33.29
CA ASP A 183 7.13 -6.56 -34.42
C ASP A 183 8.36 -7.38 -33.99
N ILE A 184 8.66 -7.46 -32.69
CA ILE A 184 9.76 -8.30 -32.18
C ILE A 184 9.23 -9.63 -31.67
N ASP A 185 9.89 -10.72 -32.10
CA ASP A 185 9.56 -12.04 -31.59
C ASP A 185 9.90 -12.18 -30.09
N ILE A 186 9.12 -13.02 -29.39
CA ILE A 186 9.24 -13.21 -27.94
C ILE A 186 10.68 -13.61 -27.54
N LYS A 187 11.34 -14.42 -28.38
CA LYS A 187 12.69 -14.93 -28.10
C LYS A 187 13.74 -13.81 -28.08
N THR A 188 13.62 -12.85 -28.98
CA THR A 188 14.48 -11.66 -29.07
C THR A 188 14.25 -10.76 -27.85
N CYS A 189 13.00 -10.57 -27.44
CA CYS A 189 12.68 -9.86 -26.20
C CYS A 189 13.34 -10.52 -24.98
N ASP A 190 13.27 -11.85 -24.86
CA ASP A 190 13.86 -12.60 -23.75
C ASP A 190 15.39 -12.48 -23.73
N ILE A 191 16.05 -12.55 -24.88
CA ILE A 191 17.51 -12.36 -24.99
C ILE A 191 17.91 -10.96 -24.53
N LEU A 192 17.20 -9.92 -24.97
CA LEU A 192 17.50 -8.54 -24.60
C LEU A 192 17.21 -8.25 -23.13
N LYS A 193 16.09 -8.75 -22.59
CA LYS A 193 15.77 -8.63 -21.16
C LYS A 193 16.83 -9.30 -20.30
N LYS A 194 17.26 -10.51 -20.68
CA LYS A 194 18.34 -11.21 -20.00
C LYS A 194 19.67 -10.44 -20.06
N TYR A 195 20.01 -9.88 -21.21
CA TYR A 195 21.20 -9.02 -21.34
C TYR A 195 21.13 -7.80 -20.40
N ILE A 196 19.97 -7.13 -20.31
CA ILE A 196 19.77 -6.01 -19.39
C ILE A 196 19.94 -6.46 -17.94
N GLU A 197 19.34 -7.59 -17.58
CA GLU A 197 19.44 -8.16 -16.25
C GLU A 197 20.89 -8.45 -15.85
N ASP A 198 21.61 -9.18 -16.70
CA ASP A 198 22.97 -9.63 -16.43
C ASP A 198 23.98 -8.47 -16.45
N THR A 199 23.77 -7.48 -17.33
CA THR A 199 24.74 -6.39 -17.56
C THR A 199 24.48 -5.17 -16.69
N PHE A 200 23.22 -4.75 -16.56
CA PHE A 200 22.85 -3.48 -15.93
C PHE A 200 22.23 -3.66 -14.54
N ILE A 201 21.47 -4.73 -14.33
CA ILE A 201 20.79 -5.04 -13.04
C ILE A 201 21.61 -6.04 -12.22
N SER A 202 22.94 -5.95 -12.30
CA SER A 202 23.84 -6.73 -11.47
C SER A 202 24.02 -6.08 -10.09
N THR A 203 24.38 -6.87 -9.07
CA THR A 203 24.65 -6.37 -7.72
C THR A 203 25.70 -5.25 -7.72
N GLU A 204 26.77 -5.39 -8.52
CA GLU A 204 27.82 -4.38 -8.61
C GLU A 204 27.30 -3.04 -9.16
N GLU A 205 26.51 -3.08 -10.24
CA GLU A 205 25.98 -1.89 -10.89
C GLU A 205 24.90 -1.21 -10.05
N VAL A 206 24.01 -1.99 -9.44
CA VAL A 206 23.00 -1.48 -8.52
C VAL A 206 23.66 -0.88 -7.27
N HIS A 207 24.75 -1.47 -6.76
CA HIS A 207 25.51 -0.88 -5.65
C HIS A 207 26.08 0.49 -6.04
N LYS A 208 26.76 0.61 -7.20
CA LYS A 208 27.27 1.90 -7.71
C LYS A 208 26.16 2.94 -7.87
N PHE A 209 25.01 2.53 -8.40
CA PHE A 209 23.83 3.37 -8.52
C PHE A 209 23.33 3.86 -7.15
N MET A 210 23.13 2.96 -6.19
CA MET A 210 22.60 3.29 -4.86
C MET A 210 23.52 4.24 -4.08
N VAL A 211 24.84 4.04 -4.14
CA VAL A 211 25.81 4.97 -3.55
C VAL A 211 25.65 6.39 -4.13
N LYS A 212 25.41 6.50 -5.45
CA LYS A 212 25.16 7.79 -6.10
C LYS A 212 23.83 8.40 -5.65
N ILE A 213 22.77 7.61 -5.52
CA ILE A 213 21.46 8.08 -5.05
C ILE A 213 21.54 8.63 -3.63
N ILE A 214 22.11 7.88 -2.68
CA ILE A 214 22.23 8.35 -1.29
C ILE A 214 23.07 9.62 -1.20
N LYS A 215 24.19 9.68 -1.94
CA LYS A 215 25.11 10.83 -1.88
C LYS A 215 24.50 12.13 -2.43
N TYR A 216 23.73 12.05 -3.51
CA TYR A 216 23.27 13.25 -4.23
C TYR A 216 21.78 13.55 -4.06
N LYS A 217 20.99 12.58 -3.58
CA LYS A 217 19.53 12.66 -3.54
C LYS A 217 18.92 11.91 -2.35
N ASN A 218 19.49 12.07 -1.15
CA ASN A 218 19.03 11.42 0.08
C ASN A 218 17.51 11.57 0.36
N ASN A 219 16.91 12.70 -0.02
CA ASN A 219 15.49 12.96 0.20
C ASN A 219 14.56 12.03 -0.59
N ILE A 220 15.04 11.38 -1.67
CA ILE A 220 14.23 10.46 -2.47
C ILE A 220 13.66 9.32 -1.63
N LEU A 221 14.38 8.85 -0.61
CA LEU A 221 13.95 7.72 0.21
C LEU A 221 12.69 8.01 1.03
N LYS A 222 12.23 9.27 1.09
CA LYS A 222 11.02 9.69 1.80
C LYS A 222 9.81 9.86 0.88
N GLU A 223 10.01 9.78 -0.44
CA GLU A 223 8.98 10.04 -1.43
C GLU A 223 7.94 8.91 -1.49
N GLU A 224 6.71 9.29 -1.81
CA GLU A 224 5.68 8.33 -2.23
C GLU A 224 6.08 7.68 -3.56
N GLU A 225 5.64 6.44 -3.80
CA GLU A 225 6.04 5.65 -4.98
C GLU A 225 7.56 5.46 -5.13
N LEU A 226 8.31 5.36 -4.01
CA LEU A 226 9.76 5.21 -3.98
C LEU A 226 10.33 4.25 -5.05
N VAL A 227 9.72 3.07 -5.23
CA VAL A 227 10.22 2.10 -6.22
C VAL A 227 10.18 2.64 -7.64
N LYS A 228 9.10 3.34 -8.01
CA LYS A 228 8.97 3.96 -9.33
C LYS A 228 10.04 5.04 -9.54
N ILE A 229 10.23 5.89 -8.54
CA ILE A 229 11.25 6.94 -8.58
C ILE A 229 12.66 6.34 -8.71
N LEU A 230 12.96 5.28 -7.96
CA LEU A 230 14.23 4.57 -8.08
C LEU A 230 14.43 3.99 -9.48
N MET A 231 13.39 3.41 -10.10
CA MET A 231 13.47 2.90 -11.46
C MET A 231 13.71 4.02 -12.49
N GLU A 232 13.03 5.15 -12.37
CA GLU A 232 13.23 6.31 -13.25
C GLU A 232 14.69 6.79 -13.20
N TYR A 233 15.23 6.96 -11.99
CA TYR A 233 16.63 7.35 -11.83
C TYR A 233 17.62 6.28 -12.28
N PHE A 234 17.28 5.01 -12.10
CA PHE A 234 18.11 3.90 -12.56
C PHE A 234 18.17 3.88 -14.09
N VAL A 235 17.03 4.04 -14.77
CA VAL A 235 16.97 4.14 -16.23
C VAL A 235 17.82 5.31 -16.73
N GLU A 236 17.68 6.50 -16.13
CA GLU A 236 18.54 7.65 -16.49
C GLU A 236 20.03 7.36 -16.27
N TYR A 237 20.36 6.68 -15.17
CA TYR A 237 21.73 6.29 -14.84
C TYR A 237 22.32 5.35 -15.90
N ILE A 238 21.57 4.32 -16.31
CA ILE A 238 22.02 3.36 -17.32
C ILE A 238 22.11 4.01 -18.70
N ILE A 239 21.14 4.84 -19.12
CA ILE A 239 21.21 5.55 -20.40
C ILE A 239 22.48 6.39 -20.49
N LYS A 240 22.75 7.22 -19.47
CA LYS A 240 23.98 8.04 -19.43
C LYS A 240 25.25 7.18 -19.51
N LYS A 241 25.25 6.03 -18.85
CA LYS A 241 26.38 5.09 -18.90
C LYS A 241 26.57 4.51 -20.30
N ILE A 242 25.49 4.11 -20.96
CA ILE A 242 25.53 3.61 -22.35
C ILE A 242 26.06 4.68 -23.29
N GLU A 243 25.55 5.91 -23.21
CA GLU A 243 26.00 7.05 -24.01
C GLU A 243 27.52 7.27 -23.84
N ILE A 244 28.02 7.29 -22.61
CA ILE A 244 29.47 7.42 -22.33
C ILE A 244 30.29 6.23 -22.86
N THR A 245 29.69 5.04 -22.99
CA THR A 245 30.41 3.84 -23.45
C THR A 245 30.52 3.79 -24.99
N ILE A 246 29.57 4.42 -25.69
CA ILE A 246 29.54 4.47 -27.16
C ILE A 246 30.52 5.52 -27.71
N TYR A 247 30.76 6.60 -26.96
CA TYR A 247 31.67 7.69 -27.30
C TYR A 247 33.08 7.49 -26.74
#